data_AF-A0A0G1TKK9-F1
#
_entry.id   AF-A0A0G1TKK9-F1
#
_cell.length_a   1.000
_cell.length_b   1.000
_cell.length_c   1.000
_cell.angle_alpha   90.00
_cell.angle_beta   90.00
_cell.angle_gamma   90.00
#
_symmetry.space_group_name_H-M   'P 1'
#
loop_
_entity.id
_entity.type
_entity.pdbx_description
1 polymer ?
#
loop_
_entity_poly.entity_id
_entity_poly.type
_entity_poly.pdbx_seq_one_letter_code
_entity_poly.pdbx_strand_id
1 'polypeptide(L)'
;DFQLFMAQKDITQAYLTKTQRPTARKDLVNWQRSDPYLGVFALQSLTAHSWRQPDNDVVDKLFNEMINAVNLQNKTPQEALEAASKELNLLVPLE
;
A
#
# COMPACT_ATOMS: atom_id res chain seq x y z
N ASP A 1 3.17 -26.05 6.56
CA ASP A 1 2.39 -26.26 7.80
C ASP A 1 2.14 -24.99 8.59
N PHE A 2 3.18 -24.32 9.11
CA PHE A 2 3.00 -23.10 9.93
C PHE A 2 2.28 -21.95 9.19
N GLN A 3 2.62 -21.67 7.94
CA GLN A 3 1.94 -20.62 7.16
C GLN A 3 0.44 -20.91 6.98
N LEU A 4 0.09 -22.17 6.73
CA LEU A 4 -1.30 -22.58 6.58
C LEU A 4 -2.05 -22.48 7.92
N PHE A 5 -1.41 -22.84 9.02
CA PHE A 5 -1.94 -22.64 10.38
C PHE A 5 -2.22 -21.16 10.67
N MET A 6 -1.26 -20.27 10.40
CA MET A 6 -1.45 -18.82 10.60
C MET A 6 -2.55 -18.23 9.71
N ALA A 7 -2.76 -18.80 8.52
CA ALA A 7 -3.82 -18.38 7.60
C ALA A 7 -5.21 -18.89 7.98
N GLN A 8 -5.36 -19.75 9.01
CA GLN A 8 -6.66 -20.20 9.50
C GLN A 8 -7.50 -19.01 10.00
N LYS A 9 -8.84 -19.16 9.92
CA LYS A 9 -9.77 -18.03 10.06
C LYS A 9 -9.77 -17.46 11.46
N ASP A 10 -9.87 -18.34 12.44
CA ASP A 10 -9.83 -18.06 13.87
C ASP A 10 -8.48 -17.46 14.30
N ILE A 11 -7.37 -18.03 13.82
CA ILE A 11 -6.02 -17.49 14.09
C ILE A 11 -5.87 -16.10 13.49
N THR A 12 -6.32 -15.90 12.24
CA THR A 12 -6.30 -14.60 11.57
C THR A 12 -7.18 -13.59 12.31
N GLN A 13 -8.40 -13.95 12.71
CA GLN A 13 -9.27 -13.06 13.48
C GLN A 13 -8.63 -12.64 14.80
N ALA A 14 -8.05 -13.58 15.55
CA ALA A 14 -7.37 -13.29 16.81
C ALA A 14 -6.19 -12.33 16.62
N TYR A 15 -5.41 -12.50 15.55
CA TYR A 15 -4.33 -11.58 15.20
C TYR A 15 -4.87 -10.19 14.83
N LEU A 16 -5.85 -10.10 13.92
CA LEU A 16 -6.40 -8.83 13.43
C LEU A 16 -7.04 -8.01 14.56
N THR A 17 -7.76 -8.65 15.48
CA THR A 17 -8.33 -7.99 16.68
C THR A 17 -7.24 -7.40 17.58
N LYS A 18 -6.11 -8.11 17.75
CA LYS A 18 -5.00 -7.62 18.59
C LYS A 18 -4.20 -6.52 17.92
N THR A 19 -3.99 -6.59 16.61
CA THR A 19 -3.12 -5.66 15.89
C THR A 19 -3.87 -4.49 15.25
N GLN A 20 -5.20 -4.49 15.29
CA GLN A 20 -6.04 -3.46 14.67
C GLN A 20 -5.70 -3.27 13.19
N ARG A 21 -5.57 -4.38 12.45
CA ARG A 21 -5.23 -4.37 11.02
C ARG A 21 -6.43 -4.72 10.15
N PRO A 22 -6.56 -4.17 8.94
CA PRO A 22 -7.55 -4.61 7.96
C PRO A 22 -7.30 -6.06 7.54
N THR A 23 -8.38 -6.81 7.29
CA THR A 23 -8.30 -8.18 6.81
C THR A 23 -7.84 -8.25 5.36
N ALA A 24 -6.90 -9.15 5.07
CA ALA A 24 -6.57 -9.55 3.70
C ALA A 24 -7.51 -10.64 3.16
N ARG A 25 -8.26 -11.32 4.05
CA ARG A 25 -9.19 -12.39 3.69
C ARG A 25 -10.56 -11.83 3.33
N LYS A 26 -11.03 -12.13 2.11
CA LYS A 26 -12.33 -11.68 1.59
C LYS A 26 -13.52 -12.11 2.47
N ASP A 27 -13.49 -13.31 3.03
CA ASP A 27 -14.58 -13.84 3.88
C ASP A 27 -14.70 -13.13 5.23
N LEU A 28 -13.63 -12.46 5.69
CA LEU A 28 -13.61 -11.69 6.93
C LEU A 28 -14.00 -10.22 6.76
N VAL A 29 -14.15 -9.73 5.52
CA VAL A 29 -14.53 -8.33 5.27
C VAL A 29 -15.89 -8.01 5.88
N ASN A 30 -16.87 -8.90 5.74
CA ASN A 30 -18.21 -8.70 6.31
C ASN A 30 -18.19 -8.64 7.85
N TRP A 31 -17.30 -9.41 8.48
CA TRP A 31 -17.12 -9.38 9.92
C TRP A 31 -16.53 -8.04 10.38
N GLN A 32 -15.47 -7.57 9.70
CA GLN A 32 -14.77 -6.34 10.06
C GLN A 32 -15.49 -5.06 9.63
N ARG A 33 -16.40 -5.14 8.63
CA ARG A 33 -17.21 -4.00 8.14
C ARG A 33 -17.94 -3.25 9.24
N SER A 34 -18.35 -3.96 10.28
CA SER A 34 -19.11 -3.38 11.41
C SER A 34 -18.23 -2.61 12.42
N ASP A 35 -16.91 -2.72 12.31
CA ASP A 35 -15.98 -2.00 13.17
C ASP A 35 -15.94 -0.50 12.76
N PRO A 36 -16.12 0.43 13.71
CA PRO A 36 -16.18 1.86 13.41
C PRO A 36 -14.86 2.46 12.91
N TYR A 37 -13.72 1.83 13.22
CA TYR A 37 -12.40 2.30 12.80
C TYR A 37 -11.88 1.49 11.61
N LEU A 38 -12.06 0.18 11.63
CA LEU A 38 -11.47 -0.74 10.64
C LEU A 38 -12.42 -1.08 9.49
N GLY A 39 -13.72 -0.84 9.62
CA GLY A 39 -14.71 -1.20 8.62
C GLY A 39 -14.46 -0.54 7.27
N VAL A 40 -14.10 0.75 7.26
CA VAL A 40 -13.77 1.47 6.02
C VAL A 40 -12.55 0.90 5.32
N PHE A 41 -11.49 0.54 6.07
CA PHE A 41 -10.27 -0.03 5.50
C PHE A 41 -10.49 -1.46 4.97
N ALA A 42 -11.29 -2.27 5.68
CA ALA A 42 -11.67 -3.60 5.22
C ALA A 42 -12.53 -3.56 3.94
N LEU A 43 -13.34 -2.51 3.75
CA LEU A 43 -14.07 -2.30 2.50
C LEU A 43 -13.14 -1.81 1.38
N GLN A 44 -12.24 -0.86 1.68
CA GLN A 44 -11.30 -0.32 0.69
C GLN A 44 -10.35 -1.39 0.13
N SER A 45 -10.00 -2.43 0.89
CA SER A 45 -9.17 -3.52 0.39
C SER A 45 -9.82 -4.30 -0.77
N LEU A 46 -11.13 -4.18 -1.00
CA LEU A 46 -11.82 -4.80 -2.13
C LEU A 46 -11.56 -4.08 -3.47
N THR A 47 -11.20 -2.80 -3.42
CA THR A 47 -10.96 -1.95 -4.60
C THR A 47 -9.51 -1.49 -4.71
N ALA A 48 -8.67 -1.80 -3.72
CA ALA A 48 -7.25 -1.49 -3.74
C ALA A 48 -6.53 -2.27 -4.85
N HIS A 49 -5.64 -1.57 -5.58
CA HIS A 49 -4.82 -2.17 -6.61
C HIS A 49 -3.35 -2.20 -6.18
N SER A 50 -2.71 -3.36 -6.33
CA SER A 50 -1.26 -3.49 -6.29
C SER A 50 -0.69 -3.24 -7.68
N TRP A 51 0.49 -2.65 -7.76
CA TRP A 51 1.25 -2.51 -8.99
C TRP A 51 2.70 -2.98 -8.78
N ARG A 52 3.37 -3.40 -9.85
CA ARG A 52 4.75 -3.88 -9.78
C ARG A 52 5.69 -2.69 -9.67
N GLN A 53 6.54 -2.71 -8.65
CA GLN A 53 7.60 -1.72 -8.45
C GLN A 53 8.96 -2.40 -8.68
N PRO A 54 9.90 -1.77 -9.41
CA PRO A 54 11.24 -2.34 -9.61
C PRO A 54 12.02 -2.43 -8.29
N ASP A 55 11.94 -1.38 -7.47
CA ASP A 55 12.46 -1.30 -6.11
C ASP A 55 11.49 -0.44 -5.29
N ASN A 56 10.93 -0.99 -4.20
CA ASN A 56 9.92 -0.29 -3.42
C ASN A 56 10.50 0.88 -2.60
N ASP A 57 11.72 0.73 -2.08
CA ASP A 57 12.35 1.76 -1.25
C ASP A 57 12.71 2.98 -2.12
N VAL A 58 13.19 2.73 -3.34
CA VAL A 58 13.52 3.81 -4.27
C VAL A 58 12.26 4.51 -4.78
N VAL A 59 11.21 3.77 -5.11
CA VAL A 59 9.92 4.36 -5.53
C VAL A 59 9.31 5.21 -4.41
N ASP A 60 9.34 4.74 -3.16
CA ASP A 60 8.81 5.49 -2.02
C ASP A 60 9.60 6.79 -1.79
N LYS A 61 10.93 6.71 -1.81
CA LYS A 61 11.79 7.90 -1.70
C LYS A 61 11.49 8.92 -2.80
N LEU A 62 11.37 8.46 -4.04
CA LEU A 62 11.10 9.32 -5.20
C LEU A 62 9.76 10.06 -5.09
N PHE A 63 8.71 9.35 -4.68
CA PHE A 63 7.39 9.96 -4.48
C PHE A 63 7.42 10.98 -3.33
N ASN A 64 8.12 10.69 -2.24
CA ASN A 64 8.30 11.65 -1.15
C ASN A 64 9.03 12.92 -1.62
N GLU A 65 10.09 12.77 -2.41
CA GLU A 65 10.83 13.90 -2.98
C GLU A 65 9.97 14.74 -3.94
N MET A 66 9.16 14.11 -4.79
CA MET A 66 8.21 14.81 -5.66
C MET A 66 7.21 15.65 -4.85
N ILE A 67 6.56 15.02 -3.86
CA ILE A 67 5.55 15.66 -3.02
C ILE A 67 6.16 16.85 -2.29
N ASN A 68 7.34 16.68 -1.72
CA ASN A 68 8.06 17.76 -1.03
C ASN A 68 8.48 18.88 -1.99
N ALA A 69 8.96 18.56 -3.20
CA ALA A 69 9.36 19.56 -4.18
C ALA A 69 8.20 20.49 -4.59
N VAL A 70 6.99 19.94 -4.73
CA VAL A 70 5.78 20.71 -5.05
C VAL A 70 5.29 21.50 -3.83
N ASN A 71 5.16 20.85 -2.67
CA ASN A 71 4.60 21.47 -1.47
C ASN A 71 5.50 22.58 -0.89
N LEU A 72 6.82 22.46 -1.05
CA LEU A 72 7.80 23.46 -0.61
C LEU A 72 8.09 24.53 -1.68
N GLN A 73 7.28 24.58 -2.75
CA GLN A 73 7.39 25.55 -3.85
C GLN A 73 8.74 25.54 -4.58
N ASN A 74 9.44 24.41 -4.61
CA ASN A 74 10.71 24.25 -5.32
C ASN A 74 10.53 23.90 -6.80
N LYS A 75 9.41 23.25 -7.16
CA LYS A 75 9.08 22.81 -8.51
C LYS A 75 7.57 22.84 -8.73
N THR A 76 7.14 23.02 -9.98
CA THR A 76 5.77 22.72 -10.40
C THR A 76 5.52 21.21 -10.38
N PRO A 77 4.24 20.75 -10.33
CA PRO A 77 3.91 19.33 -10.42
C PRO A 77 4.49 18.65 -11.67
N GLN A 78 4.56 19.36 -12.79
CA GLN A 78 5.11 18.85 -14.03
C GLN A 78 6.63 18.63 -13.92
N GLU A 79 7.39 19.61 -13.43
CA GLU A 79 8.84 19.50 -13.25
C GLU A 79 9.22 18.42 -12.22
N ALA A 80 8.42 18.26 -11.17
CA ALA A 80 8.61 17.19 -10.19
C ALA A 80 8.39 15.81 -10.82
N LEU A 81 7.35 15.65 -11.64
CA LEU A 81 7.07 14.40 -12.34
C LEU A 81 8.12 14.05 -13.40
N GLU A 82 8.59 15.04 -14.17
CA GLU A 82 9.64 14.84 -15.16
C GLU A 82 10.97 14.41 -14.52
N ALA A 83 11.35 15.04 -13.42
CA ALA A 83 12.54 14.67 -12.66
C ALA A 83 12.45 13.23 -12.12
N ALA A 84 11.29 12.86 -11.58
CA ALA A 84 11.07 11.53 -11.03
C ALA A 84 11.03 10.44 -12.11
N SER A 85 10.34 10.69 -13.22
CA SER A 85 10.30 9.77 -14.36
C SER A 85 11.71 9.46 -14.87
N LYS A 86 12.58 10.49 -14.95
CA LYS A 86 13.97 10.30 -15.36
C LYS A 86 14.73 9.34 -14.43
N GLU A 87 14.53 9.44 -13.13
CA GLU A 87 15.19 8.57 -12.14
C GLU A 87 14.61 7.16 -12.15
N LEU A 88 13.28 7.03 -12.22
CA LEU A 88 12.60 5.72 -12.28
C LEU A 88 13.00 4.91 -13.53
N ASN A 89 13.15 5.57 -14.68
CA ASN A 89 13.56 4.92 -15.93
C ASN A 89 14.98 4.33 -15.90
N LEU A 90 15.84 4.75 -14.95
CA LEU A 90 17.15 4.13 -14.76
C LEU A 90 17.06 2.78 -14.05
N LEU A 91 15.94 2.53 -13.35
CA LEU A 91 15.72 1.35 -12.52
C LEU A 91 14.85 0.30 -13.21
N VAL A 92 14.05 0.72 -14.19
CA VAL A 92 13.27 -0.18 -15.03
C VAL A 92 14.20 -0.72 -16.12
N PRO A 93 14.45 -2.05 -16.20
CA PRO A 93 15.22 -2.63 -17.29
C PRO A 93 14.57 -2.28 -18.63
N LEU A 94 15.39 -1.90 -19.62
CA LEU A 94 14.94 -1.78 -21.01
C LEU A 94 14.57 -3.20 -21.48
N GLU A 95 13.27 -3.48 -21.60
CA GLU A 95 12.77 -4.66 -22.32
C GLU A 95 13.00 -4.53 -23.83
#